data_AF-A0A975XT45-F1
#
_entry.id   AF-A0A975XT45-F1
#
_cell.length_a   1.000
_cell.length_b   1.000
_cell.length_c   1.000
_cell.angle_alpha   90.00
_cell.angle_beta   90.00
_cell.angle_gamma   90.00
#
_symmetry.space_group_name_H-M   'P 1'
#
loop_
_entity.id
_entity.type
_entity.pdbx_description
1 polymer ?
#
loop_
_entity_poly.entity_id
_entity_poly.type
_entity_poly.pdbx_seq_one_letter_code
_entity_poly.pdbx_strand_id
1 'polypeptide(L)' 'MSAAETYTAHLVDDSGTQTREIEMIDGLPQKSFVLSTDIDGTTIDVVWELDLTSDDNTYRRLSGDGYGEGGVTEA' A
#
# COMPACT_ATOMS: atom_id res chain seq x y z
N MET A 1 -23.27 0.29 -16.94
CA MET A 1 -22.01 0.42 -16.20
C MET A 1 -22.12 -0.50 -15.01
N SER A 2 -21.26 -1.52 -14.92
CA SER A 2 -21.17 -2.33 -13.70
C SER A 2 -20.51 -1.47 -12.63
N ALA A 3 -21.06 -1.43 -11.42
CA ALA A 3 -20.36 -0.82 -10.30
C ALA A 3 -19.02 -1.57 -10.11
N ALA A 4 -17.94 -0.84 -9.81
CA ALA A 4 -16.68 -1.48 -9.45
C ALA A 4 -16.91 -2.33 -8.19
N GLU A 5 -16.51 -3.59 -8.22
CA GLU A 5 -16.56 -4.46 -7.05
C GLU A 5 -15.48 -4.02 -6.07
N THR A 6 -15.83 -3.81 -4.80
CA THR A 6 -14.89 -3.41 -3.75
C THR A 6 -14.70 -4.53 -2.73
N TYR A 7 -13.56 -4.51 -2.03
CA TYR A 7 -13.28 -5.39 -0.90
C TYR A 7 -12.66 -4.61 0.26
N THR A 8 -12.80 -5.16 1.47
CA THR A 8 -12.12 -4.66 2.66
C THR A 8 -10.67 -5.12 2.66
N ALA A 9 -9.75 -4.17 2.61
CA ALA A 9 -8.31 -4.39 2.79
C ALA A 9 -7.90 -4.05 4.23
N HIS A 10 -6.98 -4.86 4.77
CA HIS A 10 -6.40 -4.66 6.10
C HIS A 10 -4.96 -4.15 5.95
N LEU A 11 -4.73 -2.86 6.21
CA LEU A 11 -3.43 -2.22 6.08
C LEU A 11 -2.70 -2.33 7.41
N VAL A 12 -1.62 -3.11 7.45
CA VAL A 12 -0.85 -3.38 8.66
C VAL A 12 0.53 -2.72 8.57
N ASP A 13 0.82 -1.85 9.52
CA ASP A 13 2.13 -1.21 9.70
C ASP A 13 2.52 -1.15 11.19
N ASP A 14 3.64 -0.47 11.49
CA ASP A 14 4.16 -0.32 12.85
C ASP A 14 3.23 0.48 13.78
N SER A 15 2.33 1.29 13.23
CA SER A 15 1.36 2.10 13.98
C SER A 15 0.08 1.31 14.31
N GLY A 16 -0.19 0.21 13.60
CA GLY A 16 -1.29 -0.70 13.87
C GLY A 16 -1.93 -1.26 12.61
N THR A 17 -3.23 -1.51 12.69
CA THR A 17 -4.02 -2.02 11.56
C THR A 17 -5.15 -1.05 11.23
N GLN A 18 -5.26 -0.70 9.96
CA GLN A 18 -6.32 0.15 9.41
C GLN A 18 -7.13 -0.64 8.39
N THR A 19 -8.42 -0.33 8.23
CA THR A 19 -9.28 -0.96 7.22
C THR A 19 -9.71 0.04 6.17
N ARG A 20 -9.78 -0.40 4.92
CA ARG A 20 -10.21 0.44 3.80
C ARG A 20 -10.93 -0.36 2.72
N GLU A 21 -11.93 0.25 2.09
CA GLU A 21 -12.51 -0.31 0.86
C GLU A 21 -11.64 0.03 -0.35
N ILE A 22 -11.27 -0.99 -1.11
CA ILE A 22 -10.43 -0.90 -2.31
C ILE A 22 -11.17 -1.56 -3.47
N GLU A 23 -11.05 -0.98 -4.66
CA GLU A 23 -11.60 -1.56 -5.88
C GLU A 23 -10.82 -2.82 -6.29
N MET A 24 -11.56 -3.86 -6.67
CA MET A 24 -11.01 -5.03 -7.33
C MET A 24 -10.58 -4.67 -8.76
N ILE A 25 -9.52 -5.32 -9.24
CA ILE A 25 -9.11 -5.27 -10.64
C ILE A 25 -9.41 -6.64 -11.25
N ASP A 26 -10.26 -6.68 -12.27
CA ASP A 26 -10.72 -7.91 -12.92
C ASP A 26 -11.33 -8.94 -11.94
N GLY A 27 -12.04 -8.46 -10.91
CA GLY A 27 -12.65 -9.29 -9.87
C GLY A 27 -11.65 -9.89 -8.88
N LEU A 28 -10.39 -9.42 -8.88
CA LEU A 28 -9.33 -9.87 -7.99
C LEU A 28 -8.83 -8.72 -7.10
N PRO A 29 -8.35 -9.03 -5.88
CA PRO A 29 -7.62 -8.06 -5.06
C PRO A 29 -6.40 -7.50 -5.80
N GLN A 30 -6.09 -6.23 -5.57
CA GLN A 30 -4.90 -5.62 -6.16
C GLN A 30 -3.64 -6.23 -5.55
N LYS A 31 -2.59 -6.50 -6.34
CA LYS A 31 -1.32 -7.00 -5.78
C LYS A 31 -0.61 -5.97 -4.92
N SER A 32 -0.71 -4.71 -5.34
CA SER A 32 -0.14 -3.57 -4.64
C SER A 32 -0.84 -2.29 -5.07
N PHE A 33 -0.83 -1.28 -4.21
CA PHE A 33 -1.30 0.07 -4.53
C PHE A 33 -0.53 1.12 -3.73
N VAL A 34 -0.65 2.39 -4.15
CA VAL A 34 -0.02 3.53 -3.46
C VAL A 34 -1.09 4.29 -2.69
N LEU A 35 -0.77 4.64 -1.44
CA LEU A 35 -1.61 5.48 -0.61
C LEU A 35 -0.77 6.58 0.06
N SER A 36 -1.15 7.83 -0.16
CA SER A 36 -0.60 8.96 0.58
C SER A 36 -1.02 8.88 2.04
N THR A 37 -0.04 8.85 2.94
CA THR A 37 -0.23 8.74 4.39
C THR A 37 0.50 9.89 5.07
N ASP A 38 -0.18 10.55 6.01
CA ASP A 38 0.44 11.57 6.85
C ASP A 38 1.21 10.90 7.99
N ILE A 39 2.52 11.06 7.97
CA ILE A 39 3.43 10.59 9.02
C ILE A 39 4.14 11.81 9.59
N ASP A 40 3.93 12.08 10.87
CA ASP A 40 4.55 13.21 11.58
C ASP A 40 4.39 14.58 10.89
N GLY A 41 3.21 14.82 10.29
CA GLY A 41 2.90 16.07 9.59
C GLY A 41 3.48 16.17 8.18
N THR A 42 4.09 15.09 7.67
CA THR A 42 4.55 14.98 6.29
C THR A 42 3.68 13.96 5.56
N THR A 43 3.03 14.38 4.48
CA THR A 43 2.34 13.46 3.57
C THR A 43 3.37 12.75 2.71
N ILE A 44 3.44 11.42 2.80
CA ILE A 44 4.31 10.60 1.95
C ILE A 44 3.50 9.55 1.21
N ASP A 45 3.93 9.20 0.00
CA ASP A 45 3.35 8.12 -0.78
C ASP A 45 3.91 6.78 -0.32
N VAL A 46 3.02 5.92 0.16
CA VAL A 46 3.38 4.60 0.71
C VAL A 46 2.88 3.51 -0.21
N VAL A 47 3.76 2.58 -0.57
CA VAL A 47 3.38 1.38 -1.33
C VAL A 47 2.94 0.30 -0.36
N TRP A 48 1.74 -0.23 -0.60
CA TRP A 48 1.13 -1.33 0.13
C TRP A 48 1.12 -2.56 -0.75
N GLU A 49 1.65 -3.68 -0.27
CA GLU A 49 1.71 -4.95 -1.00
C GLU A 49 0.87 -6.01 -0.29
N LEU A 50 0.09 -6.77 -1.07
CA LEU A 50 -0.74 -7.85 -0.59
C LEU A 50 0.14 -8.97 0.00
N ASP A 51 -0.07 -9.28 1.28
CA ASP A 51 0.54 -10.39 1.97
C ASP A 51 -0.10 -11.71 1.52
N LEU A 52 0.57 -12.39 0.59
CA LEU A 52 0.13 -13.68 0.04
C LEU A 52 0.15 -14.82 1.06
N THR A 53 0.70 -14.59 2.26
CA THR A 53 0.68 -15.56 3.36
C THR A 53 -0.52 -15.37 4.29
N SER A 54 -1.27 -14.27 4.13
CA SER A 54 -2.51 -14.00 4.84
C SER A 54 -3.71 -14.49 4.06
N ASP A 55 -4.69 -15.08 4.75
CA ASP A 55 -5.98 -15.47 4.17
C ASP A 55 -6.95 -14.27 4.05
N ASP A 56 -6.63 -13.12 4.67
CA ASP A 56 -7.55 -12.00 4.87
C ASP A 56 -7.03 -10.69 4.25
N ASN A 57 -7.06 -10.55 2.91
CA ASN A 57 -6.78 -9.32 2.12
C ASN A 57 -5.85 -8.30 2.82
N THR A 58 -4.72 -8.79 3.35
CA THR A 58 -3.86 -8.03 4.26
C THR A 58 -2.78 -7.40 3.44
N TYR A 59 -2.52 -6.11 3.63
CA TYR A 59 -1.45 -5.40 2.95
C TYR A 59 -0.43 -4.94 3.97
N ARG A 60 0.84 -5.11 3.63
CA ARG A 60 1.94 -4.60 4.42
C ARG A 60 2.60 -3.44 3.70
N ARG A 61 3.01 -2.46 4.51
CA ARG A 61 3.84 -1.37 4.02
C ARG A 61 5.16 -1.94 3.49
N LEU A 62 5.48 -1.67 2.24
CA LEU A 62 6.86 -1.80 1.78
C LEU A 62 7.65 -0.63 2.36
N SER A 63 8.55 -0.91 3.30
CA SER A 63 9.50 0.08 3.80
C SER A 63 10.27 0.63 2.61
N GLY A 64 10.06 1.90 2.31
CA GLY A 64 10.78 2.61 1.26
C GLY A 64 12.23 2.91 1.64
N ASP A 65 13.01 1.92 2.09
CA ASP A 65 14.48 1.99 2.10
C ASP A 65 15.00 1.83 0.65
N GLY A 66 14.46 2.60 -0.29
CA GLY A 66 14.55 2.25 -1.71
C GLY A 66 14.26 3.36 -2.72
N TYR A 67 13.87 4.57 -2.31
CA TYR A 67 14.30 5.73 -3.10
C TYR A 67 15.72 6.02 -2.64
N GLY A 68 16.68 5.30 -3.21
CA GLY A 68 18.06 5.67 -3.05
C GLY A 68 18.20 7.13 -3.43
N GLU A 69 18.64 7.96 -2.47
CA GLU A 69 19.66 8.96 -2.79
C GLU A 69 20.89 8.20 -3.32
N GLY A 70 20.74 7.68 -4.54
CA GLY A 70 21.86 7.31 -5.37
C GLY A 70 22.59 8.61 -5.63
N GLY A 71 23.71 8.78 -4.93
CA GLY A 71 24.61 9.89 -5.15
C GLY A 71 24.88 10.05 -6.64
N VAL A 72 24.52 11.22 -7.17
CA VAL A 72 25.27 11.81 -8.25
C VAL A 72 26.28 12.76 -7.61
N THR A 73 27.37 12.20 -7.12
CA THR A 73 28.63 12.94 -7.14
C THR A 73 29.04 12.97 -8.61
N GLU A 74 28.59 13.98 -9.35
CA GLU A 74 29.26 14.32 -10.61
C GLU A 74 30.64 14.89 -10.26
N ALA A 75 31.64 14.36 -10.98
CA ALA A 75 33.07 14.53 -10.79
C ALA A 75 33.61 15.89 -11.25
#